data_AF-A0A410JZD5-F1
#
_entry.id   AF-A0A410JZD5-F1
#
_cell.length_a   1.000
_cell.length_b   1.000
_cell.length_c   1.000
_cell.angle_alpha   90.00
_cell.angle_beta   90.00
_cell.angle_gamma   90.00
#
_symmetry.space_group_name_H-M   'P 1'
#
loop_
_entity.id
_entity.type
_entity.pdbx_description
1 polymer ?
#
loop_
_entity_poly.entity_id
_entity_poly.type
_entity_poly.pdbx_seq_one_letter_code
_entity_poly.pdbx_strand_id
1 'polypeptide(L)'
;MKDGAEKLKGFGYAGINRGLNNPAMEQVPFVGPLPKGIYEITGHNSDIATYNILLEKIKVDSKRDSFRIHGGKPEPDRTASQGCTILDLTTRKKILASKIQYLEVVK
;
A
#
# COMPACT_ATOMS: atom_id res chain seq x y z
N MET A 1 -13.43 -4.70 27.24
CA MET A 1 -12.11 -4.42 26.66
C MET A 1 -12.26 -4.53 25.16
N LYS A 2 -12.09 -3.44 24.40
CA LYS A 2 -12.27 -3.43 22.94
C LYS A 2 -10.93 -3.81 22.33
N ASP A 3 -10.90 -4.90 21.58
CA ASP A 3 -9.70 -5.37 20.86
C ASP A 3 -9.12 -4.20 20.06
N GLY A 4 -7.91 -3.76 20.44
CA GLY A 4 -7.32 -2.45 20.14
C GLY A 4 -6.89 -2.21 18.69
N ALA A 5 -7.63 -2.72 17.70
CA ALA A 5 -7.40 -2.44 16.29
C ALA A 5 -8.03 -1.10 15.90
N GLU A 6 -7.20 -0.09 15.62
CA GLU A 6 -7.67 1.17 15.05
C GLU A 6 -8.12 0.95 13.60
N LYS A 7 -9.41 1.21 13.32
CA LYS A 7 -9.97 1.04 11.98
C LYS A 7 -9.88 2.34 11.20
N LEU A 8 -8.80 2.49 10.43
CA LEU A 8 -8.68 3.57 9.46
C LEU A 8 -9.43 3.23 8.16
N LYS A 9 -10.20 4.18 7.63
CA LYS A 9 -10.79 4.11 6.29
C LYS A 9 -10.17 5.20 5.42
N GLY A 10 -9.76 4.83 4.21
CA GLY A 10 -9.25 5.73 3.18
C GLY A 10 -9.56 5.17 1.79
N PHE A 11 -9.41 6.02 0.77
CA PHE A 11 -9.55 5.63 -0.64
C PHE A 11 -8.17 5.63 -1.30
N GLY A 12 -7.97 4.69 -2.22
CA GLY A 12 -6.69 4.52 -2.90
C GLY A 12 -6.75 3.52 -4.03
N TYR A 13 -5.59 3.26 -4.63
CA TYR A 13 -5.43 2.25 -5.67
C TYR A 13 -4.04 1.62 -5.65
N ALA A 14 -3.90 0.45 -6.28
CA ALA A 14 -2.62 -0.20 -6.51
C ALA A 14 -2.62 -0.91 -7.87
N GLY A 15 -1.46 -0.97 -8.52
CA GLY A 15 -1.30 -1.47 -9.88
C GLY A 15 -1.66 -0.44 -10.95
N ILE A 16 -1.43 -0.81 -12.21
CA ILE A 16 -1.57 0.03 -13.39
C ILE A 16 -2.19 -0.76 -14.54
N ASN A 17 -2.85 -0.07 -15.48
CA ASN A 17 -3.47 -0.66 -16.66
C ASN A 17 -4.39 -1.83 -16.26
N ARG A 18 -4.16 -3.02 -16.82
CA ARG A 18 -4.93 -4.25 -16.51
C ARG A 18 -4.78 -4.72 -15.05
N GLY A 19 -3.72 -4.30 -14.38
CA GLY A 19 -3.43 -4.64 -12.98
C GLY A 19 -4.01 -3.64 -11.97
N LEU A 20 -4.61 -2.55 -12.42
CA LEU A 20 -5.21 -1.54 -11.54
C LEU A 20 -6.33 -2.17 -10.70
N ASN A 21 -6.08 -2.25 -9.39
CA ASN A 21 -6.96 -2.86 -8.39
C ASN A 21 -7.44 -4.26 -8.79
N ASN A 22 -6.58 -5.03 -9.49
CA ASN A 22 -6.89 -6.37 -9.97
C ASN A 22 -6.11 -7.43 -9.18
N PRO A 23 -6.72 -8.05 -8.15
CA PRO A 23 -6.11 -9.09 -7.33
C PRO A 23 -5.55 -10.27 -8.12
N ALA A 24 -6.19 -10.64 -9.23
CA ALA A 24 -5.75 -11.77 -10.06
C ALA A 24 -4.38 -11.51 -10.71
N MET A 25 -3.93 -10.25 -10.76
CA MET A 25 -2.64 -9.87 -11.30
C MET A 25 -1.60 -9.61 -10.21
N GLU A 26 -1.87 -9.90 -8.93
CA GLU A 26 -0.95 -9.63 -7.81
C GLU A 26 0.45 -10.26 -7.97
N GLN A 27 0.58 -11.32 -8.78
CA GLN A 27 1.88 -11.93 -9.06
C GLN A 27 2.60 -11.34 -10.28
N VAL A 28 1.96 -10.42 -11.02
CA VAL A 28 2.53 -9.80 -12.22
C VAL A 28 3.39 -8.59 -11.83
N PRO A 29 4.72 -8.67 -11.99
CA PRO A 29 5.63 -7.59 -11.61
C PRO A 29 5.30 -6.29 -12.35
N PHE A 30 5.46 -5.17 -11.65
CA PHE A 30 5.25 -3.81 -12.17
C PHE A 30 3.86 -3.49 -12.75
N VAL A 31 2.89 -4.40 -12.61
CA VAL A 31 1.54 -4.26 -13.18
C VAL A 31 0.47 -4.43 -12.12
N GLY A 32 0.49 -5.56 -11.41
CA GLY A 32 -0.53 -5.88 -10.43
C GLY A 32 -0.42 -5.09 -9.13
N PRO A 33 -1.47 -5.13 -8.31
CA PRO A 33 -1.48 -4.48 -7.01
C PRO A 33 -0.50 -5.14 -6.03
N LEU A 34 -0.42 -4.59 -4.82
CA LEU A 34 0.26 -5.22 -3.69
C LEU A 34 -0.32 -6.62 -3.46
N PRO A 35 0.49 -7.69 -3.36
CA PRO A 35 0.00 -9.02 -3.06
C PRO A 35 -0.73 -9.12 -1.73
N LYS A 36 -1.70 -10.02 -1.64
CA LYS A 36 -2.38 -10.35 -0.39
C LYS A 36 -1.40 -10.90 0.64
N GLY A 37 -1.67 -10.61 1.90
CA GLY A 37 -0.88 -11.10 3.03
C GLY A 37 -0.61 -10.03 4.09
N ILE A 38 0.34 -10.33 4.96
CA ILE A 38 0.69 -9.46 6.10
C ILE A 38 2.01 -8.77 5.82
N TYR A 39 2.00 -7.45 6.00
CA TYR A 39 3.14 -6.57 5.86
C TYR A 39 3.42 -5.85 7.17
N GLU A 40 4.69 -5.56 7.44
CA GLU A 40 5.13 -4.67 8.50
C GLU A 40 5.43 -3.27 7.95
N ILE A 41 5.03 -2.24 8.69
CA ILE A 41 5.40 -0.86 8.44
C ILE A 41 6.74 -0.60 9.15
N THR A 42 7.83 -0.62 8.39
CA THR A 42 9.19 -0.51 8.95
C THR A 42 9.70 0.92 9.04
N GLY A 43 9.00 1.88 8.43
CA GLY A 43 9.35 3.29 8.52
C GLY A 43 8.65 4.15 7.49
N HIS A 44 9.10 5.40 7.38
CA HIS A 44 8.67 6.32 6.34
C HIS A 44 9.78 7.30 5.99
N ASN A 45 9.73 7.84 4.76
CA ASN A 45 10.59 8.91 4.30
C ASN A 45 9.80 9.87 3.39
N SER A 46 10.50 10.77 2.70
CA SER A 46 9.87 11.73 1.76
C SER A 46 10.50 11.74 0.37
N ASP A 47 11.20 10.68 -0.02
CA ASP A 47 12.05 10.68 -1.23
C ASP A 47 11.23 10.71 -2.53
N ILE A 48 10.10 10.00 -2.56
CA ILE A 48 9.25 9.84 -3.75
C ILE A 48 7.92 10.60 -3.59
N ALA A 49 7.45 10.76 -2.36
CA ALA A 49 6.29 11.55 -1.98
C ALA A 49 6.34 11.88 -0.49
N THR A 50 5.72 12.98 -0.07
CA THR A 50 5.57 13.30 1.36
C THR A 50 4.86 12.15 2.09
N TYR A 51 5.47 11.66 3.18
CA TYR A 51 5.03 10.48 3.93
C TYR A 51 4.92 9.23 3.05
N ASN A 52 6.03 8.85 2.42
CA ASN A 52 6.21 7.56 1.76
C ASN A 52 6.49 6.50 2.82
N ILE A 53 5.58 5.55 3.02
CA ILE A 53 5.63 4.52 4.05
C ILE A 53 6.24 3.25 3.47
N LEU A 54 7.21 2.66 4.16
CA LEU A 54 7.93 1.47 3.73
C LEU A 54 7.24 0.20 4.26
N LEU A 55 7.14 -0.83 3.41
CA LEU A 55 6.51 -2.10 3.75
C LEU A 55 7.48 -3.27 3.56
N GLU A 56 7.56 -4.14 4.57
CA GLU A 56 8.25 -5.42 4.47
C GLU A 56 7.26 -6.59 4.57
N LYS A 57 7.52 -7.66 3.83
CA LYS A 57 6.64 -8.84 3.80
C LYS A 57 6.89 -9.68 5.05
N ILE A 58 5.83 -9.98 5.80
CA ILE A 58 5.86 -10.92 6.92
C ILE A 58 5.28 -12.27 6.52
N LYS A 59 4.09 -12.26 5.89
CA LYS A 59 3.39 -13.47 5.45
C LYS A 59 2.70 -13.20 4.12
N VAL A 60 3.49 -13.28 3.04
CA VAL A 60 3.05 -12.99 1.68
C VAL A 60 3.64 -14.04 0.74
N ASP A 61 2.78 -14.72 -0.01
CA ASP A 61 3.19 -15.69 -1.03
C ASP A 61 3.43 -14.98 -2.36
N SER A 62 4.52 -14.23 -2.46
CA SER A 62 4.93 -13.58 -3.69
C SER A 62 6.44 -13.34 -3.71
N LYS A 63 7.04 -13.45 -4.90
CA LYS A 63 8.45 -13.12 -5.13
C LYS A 63 8.69 -11.61 -5.28
N ARG A 64 7.64 -10.80 -5.46
CA ARG A 64 7.74 -9.34 -5.59
C ARG A 64 8.08 -8.69 -4.24
N ASP A 65 8.74 -7.54 -4.25
CA ASP A 65 9.22 -6.84 -3.06
C ASP A 65 9.21 -5.32 -3.25
N SER A 66 9.92 -4.60 -2.37
CA SER A 66 10.16 -3.15 -2.47
C SER A 66 8.88 -2.31 -2.41
N PHE A 67 7.87 -2.82 -1.72
CA PHE A 67 6.55 -2.21 -1.64
C PHE A 67 6.50 -1.02 -0.68
N ARG A 68 5.65 -0.06 -1.02
CA ARG A 68 5.47 1.19 -0.29
C ARG A 68 4.01 1.63 -0.31
N ILE A 69 3.63 2.48 0.63
CA ILE A 69 2.41 3.30 0.56
C ILE A 69 2.83 4.74 0.34
N HIS A 70 2.47 5.33 -0.80
CA HIS A 70 2.90 6.70 -1.14
C HIS A 70 1.80 7.52 -1.79
N GLY A 71 2.11 8.79 -2.04
CA GLY A 71 1.27 9.66 -2.86
C GLY A 71 1.58 9.43 -4.33
N GLY A 72 0.58 9.59 -5.17
CA GLY A 72 0.75 9.54 -6.61
C GLY A 72 -0.13 10.59 -7.26
N LYS A 73 -0.02 10.71 -8.58
CA LYS A 73 -0.99 11.50 -9.34
C LYS A 73 -2.38 10.89 -9.13
N PRO A 74 -3.39 11.70 -8.76
CA PRO A 74 -4.78 11.25 -8.76
C PRO A 74 -5.22 10.97 -10.21
N GLU A 75 -6.48 10.58 -10.38
CA GLU A 75 -7.13 10.49 -11.68
C GLU A 75 -6.85 11.69 -12.60
N PRO A 76 -6.84 11.51 -13.93
CA PRO A 76 -7.17 10.28 -14.67
C PRO A 76 -5.99 9.34 -14.96
N ASP A 77 -4.75 9.70 -14.60
CA ASP A 77 -3.57 9.02 -15.13
C ASP A 77 -3.37 7.62 -14.50
N ARG A 78 -3.53 7.50 -13.18
CA ARG A 78 -3.28 6.26 -12.38
C ARG A 78 -2.01 5.47 -12.77
N THR A 79 -1.00 6.15 -13.32
CA THR A 79 0.23 5.52 -13.82
C THR A 79 1.33 5.41 -12.75
N ALA A 80 1.10 6.00 -11.58
CA ALA A 80 2.12 6.10 -10.54
C ALA A 80 2.38 4.79 -9.79
N SER A 81 1.49 3.78 -9.90
CA SER A 81 1.63 2.52 -9.18
C SER A 81 2.09 1.39 -10.09
N GLN A 82 3.31 0.90 -9.86
CA GLN A 82 3.78 -0.39 -10.38
C GLN A 82 3.55 -1.54 -9.37
N GLY A 83 2.64 -1.33 -8.41
CA GLY A 83 2.28 -2.27 -7.35
C GLY A 83 2.31 -1.69 -5.94
N CYS A 84 2.91 -0.53 -5.73
CA CYS A 84 2.80 0.20 -4.46
C CYS A 84 1.39 0.76 -4.26
N THR A 85 0.94 0.85 -3.01
CA THR A 85 -0.38 1.40 -2.71
C THR A 85 -0.35 2.92 -2.75
N ILE A 86 -1.24 3.52 -3.52
CA ILE A 86 -1.44 4.97 -3.57
C ILE A 86 -2.59 5.32 -2.65
N LEU A 87 -2.32 6.11 -1.61
CA LEU A 87 -3.33 6.69 -0.71
C LEU A 87 -3.28 8.22 -0.78
N ASP A 88 -4.29 8.90 -0.26
CA ASP A 88 -4.23 10.36 -0.06
C ASP A 88 -3.32 10.74 1.13
N LEU A 89 -2.88 12.00 1.15
CA LEU A 89 -1.97 12.53 2.19
C LEU A 89 -2.57 12.41 3.61
N THR A 90 -3.87 12.64 3.76
CA THR A 90 -4.54 12.60 5.07
C THR A 90 -4.55 11.19 5.62
N THR A 91 -4.82 10.18 4.78
CA THR A 91 -4.78 8.77 5.18
C THR A 91 -3.36 8.35 5.57
N ARG A 92 -2.33 8.72 4.80
CA ARG A 92 -0.93 8.39 5.16
C ARG A 92 -0.51 9.00 6.50
N LYS A 93 -0.91 10.26 6.77
CA LYS A 93 -0.68 10.90 8.08
C LYS A 93 -1.37 10.15 9.22
N LYS A 94 -2.61 9.70 9.02
CA LYS A 94 -3.34 8.92 10.04
C LYS A 94 -2.67 7.59 10.33
N ILE A 95 -2.20 6.87 9.30
CA ILE A 95 -1.44 5.62 9.48
C ILE A 95 -0.23 5.87 10.39
N LEU A 96 0.57 6.90 10.08
CA LEU A 96 1.76 7.22 10.87
C LEU A 96 1.45 7.68 12.30
N ALA A 97 0.32 8.36 12.52
CA ALA A 97 -0.10 8.80 13.85
C ALA A 97 -0.68 7.65 14.71
N SER A 98 -1.31 6.66 14.08
CA SER A 98 -2.01 5.54 14.75
C SER A 98 -1.10 4.51 15.43
N LYS A 99 0.22 4.55 15.17
CA LYS A 99 1.19 3.53 15.59
C LYS A 99 0.85 2.10 15.11
N ILE A 100 0.01 1.97 14.06
CA ILE A 100 -0.20 0.69 13.37
C ILE A 100 1.15 0.20 12.86
N GLN A 101 1.50 -1.04 13.21
CA GLN A 101 2.75 -1.69 12.80
C GLN A 101 2.51 -2.69 11.66
N TYR A 102 1.30 -3.24 11.55
CA TYR A 102 0.99 -4.29 10.59
C TYR A 102 -0.17 -3.90 9.69
N LEU A 103 -0.02 -4.22 8.40
CA LEU A 103 -1.05 -4.09 7.38
C LEU A 103 -1.43 -5.49 6.89
N GLU A 104 -2.73 -5.78 6.89
CA GLU A 104 -3.28 -6.96 6.23
C GLU A 104 -3.91 -6.56 4.89
N VAL A 105 -3.39 -7.14 3.81
CA VAL A 105 -3.96 -7.03 2.46
C VAL A 105 -4.83 -8.24 2.22
N VAL A 106 -6.14 -8.02 2.14
CA VAL A 106 -7.15 -9.10 2.08
C VAL A 106 -7.59 -9.47 0.66
N LYS A 107 -7.34 -8.58 -0.31
CA LYS A 107 -7.70 -8.74 -1.72
C LYS A 107 -6.70 -7.98 -2.58
#